data_AF-A0A2K6GCK2-F1
#
_entry.id   AF-A0A2K6GCK2-F1
#
_cell.length_a   1.000
_cell.length_b   1.000
_cell.length_c   1.000
_cell.angle_alpha   90.00
_cell.angle_beta   90.00
_cell.angle_gamma   90.00
#
_symmetry.space_group_name_H-M   'P 1'
#
loop_
_entity.id
_entity.type
_entity.pdbx_description
1 polymer ?
#
loop_
_entity_poly.entity_id
_entity_poly.type
_entity_poly.pdbx_seq_one_letter_code
_entity_poly.pdbx_strand_id
1 'polypeptide(L)'
;MAGSEAEWITIANNLLYKCHIHLRIHKLEDCDAYVFIALYQSILGEKVPDLIAISRSQEDDAHNVQAVIDSLALDYLQVSLSHIT
;
A
#
# COMPACT_ATOMS: atom_id res chain seq x y z
N MET A 1 13.32 4.89 16.39
CA MET A 1 14.02 3.61 16.17
C MET A 1 13.73 3.21 14.74
N ALA A 2 14.70 3.36 13.83
CA ALA A 2 14.52 2.94 12.45
C ALA A 2 14.58 1.40 12.41
N GLY A 3 13.44 0.75 12.22
CA GLY A 3 13.41 -0.68 11.92
C GLY A 3 14.35 -0.93 10.73
N SER A 4 15.23 -1.92 10.87
CA SER A 4 16.15 -2.28 9.78
C SER A 4 15.32 -2.65 8.55
N GLU A 5 15.76 -2.31 7.35
CA GLU A 5 15.04 -2.59 6.10
C GLU A 5 14.50 -4.04 6.03
N ALA A 6 15.29 -5.00 6.53
CA ALA A 6 14.92 -6.40 6.66
C ALA A 6 13.66 -6.65 7.52
N GLU A 7 13.41 -5.86 8.56
CA GLU A 7 12.22 -5.93 9.39
C GLU A 7 10.98 -5.51 8.60
N TRP A 8 11.06 -4.41 7.85
CA TRP A 8 9.96 -3.96 6.98
C TRP A 8 9.67 -4.96 5.86
N ILE A 9 10.72 -5.52 5.24
CA ILE A 9 10.57 -6.61 4.25
C ILE A 9 9.88 -7.83 4.89
N THR A 10 10.23 -8.18 6.12
CA THR A 10 9.62 -9.30 6.85
C THR A 10 8.14 -9.01 7.13
N ILE A 11 7.81 -7.80 7.59
CA ILE A 11 6.43 -7.38 7.84
C ILE A 11 5.62 -7.43 6.54
N ALA A 12 6.14 -6.87 5.45
CA ALA A 12 5.45 -6.83 4.16
C ALA A 12 5.18 -8.24 3.62
N ASN A 13 6.17 -9.14 3.64
CA ASN A 13 5.98 -10.53 3.24
C ASN A 13 4.98 -11.28 4.13
N ASN A 14 4.97 -11.03 5.44
CA ASN A 14 3.98 -11.61 6.34
C ASN A 14 2.56 -11.14 6.04
N LEU A 15 2.39 -9.86 5.68
CA LEU A 15 1.09 -9.32 5.28
C LEU A 15 0.62 -9.94 3.96
N LEU A 16 1.50 -10.01 2.95
CA LEU A 16 1.21 -10.67 1.67
C LEU A 16 0.78 -12.12 1.88
N TYR A 17 1.50 -12.86 2.72
CA TYR A 17 1.16 -14.25 3.04
C TYR A 17 -0.21 -14.38 3.70
N LYS A 18 -0.51 -13.54 4.71
CA LYS A 18 -1.83 -13.53 5.38
C LYS A 18 -2.97 -13.17 4.43
N CYS A 19 -2.69 -12.30 3.46
CA CYS A 19 -3.65 -11.88 2.44
C CYS A 19 -3.75 -12.87 1.27
N HIS A 20 -3.03 -14.01 1.31
CA HIS A 20 -2.95 -14.98 0.21
C HIS A 20 -2.48 -14.35 -1.12
N ILE A 21 -1.66 -13.30 -1.04
CA ILE A 21 -1.06 -12.65 -2.19
C ILE A 21 0.25 -13.38 -2.48
N HIS A 22 0.33 -14.03 -3.64
CA HIS A 22 1.49 -14.81 -4.08
C HIS A 22 2.63 -13.91 -4.60
N LEU A 23 3.00 -12.89 -3.84
CA LEU A 23 4.13 -12.00 -4.10
C LEU A 23 5.16 -12.13 -2.97
N ARG A 24 6.43 -11.97 -3.31
CA ARG A 24 7.53 -12.00 -2.35
C ARG A 24 8.44 -10.80 -2.58
N ILE A 25 8.52 -9.95 -1.58
CA ILE A 25 9.31 -8.72 -1.59
C ILE A 25 10.72 -9.06 -1.12
N HIS A 26 11.75 -8.72 -1.91
CA HIS A 26 13.15 -8.90 -1.54
C HIS A 26 13.78 -7.58 -1.10
N LYS A 27 13.30 -6.47 -1.64
CA LYS A 27 13.66 -5.09 -1.28
C LYS A 27 12.41 -4.24 -1.19
N LEU A 28 12.43 -3.18 -0.38
CA LEU A 28 11.26 -2.29 -0.27
C LEU A 28 10.90 -1.61 -1.60
N GLU A 29 11.88 -1.43 -2.48
CA GLU A 29 11.69 -0.91 -3.84
C GLU A 29 10.87 -1.85 -4.74
N ASP A 30 10.73 -3.13 -4.39
CA ASP A 30 9.88 -4.08 -5.11
C ASP A 30 8.38 -3.85 -4.82
N CYS A 31 8.04 -2.99 -3.85
CA CYS A 31 6.66 -2.62 -3.53
C CYS A 31 6.15 -1.60 -4.54
N ASP A 32 5.44 -2.07 -5.56
CA ASP A 32 4.71 -1.23 -6.50
C ASP A 32 3.33 -0.82 -5.96
N ALA A 33 2.64 0.07 -6.68
CA ALA A 33 1.29 0.49 -6.33
C ALA A 33 0.32 -0.70 -6.20
N TYR A 34 0.51 -1.74 -7.02
CA TYR A 34 -0.32 -2.94 -6.99
C TYR A 34 -0.23 -3.68 -5.66
N VAL A 35 0.96 -3.82 -5.08
CA VAL A 35 1.15 -4.42 -3.74
C VAL A 35 0.32 -3.69 -2.68
N PHE A 36 0.34 -2.36 -2.65
CA PHE A 36 -0.42 -1.58 -1.68
C PHE A 36 -1.93 -1.72 -1.88
N ILE A 37 -2.39 -1.66 -3.14
CA ILE A 37 -3.80 -1.84 -3.49
C ILE A 37 -4.28 -3.24 -3.10
N ALA A 38 -3.52 -4.29 -3.44
CA ALA A 38 -3.87 -5.67 -3.16
C ALA A 38 -3.95 -5.92 -1.64
N LEU A 39 -3.02 -5.36 -0.88
CA LEU A 39 -3.05 -5.42 0.58
C LEU A 39 -4.27 -4.71 1.16
N TYR A 40 -4.54 -3.48 0.73
CA TYR A 40 -5.72 -2.72 1.15
C TYR A 40 -7.01 -3.53 0.90
N GLN A 41 -7.20 -4.02 -0.33
CA GLN A 41 -8.40 -4.77 -0.72
C GLN A 41 -8.52 -6.10 0.03
N SER A 42 -7.40 -6.77 0.30
CA SER A 42 -7.41 -8.05 1.00
C SER A 42 -7.67 -7.90 2.50
N ILE A 43 -7.17 -6.84 3.12
CA ILE A 43 -7.31 -6.59 4.56
C ILE A 43 -8.71 -6.02 4.87
N LEU A 44 -9.18 -5.09 4.04
CA LEU A 44 -10.44 -4.37 4.28
C LEU A 44 -11.64 -4.99 3.55
N GLY A 45 -11.40 -5.75 2.49
CA GLY A 45 -12.46 -6.37 1.69
C GLY A 45 -13.18 -5.39 0.76
N GLU A 46 -12.71 -4.16 0.63
CA GLU A 46 -13.30 -3.11 -0.19
C GLU A 46 -12.32 -2.57 -1.24
N LYS A 47 -12.84 -1.88 -2.26
CA LYS A 47 -12.01 -1.27 -3.30
C LYS A 47 -11.52 0.11 -2.85
N VAL A 48 -10.25 0.40 -3.14
CA VAL A 48 -9.66 1.73 -2.93
C VAL A 48 -10.50 2.78 -3.67
N PRO A 49 -10.99 3.83 -2.98
CA PRO A 49 -11.70 4.92 -3.63
C PRO A 49 -10.77 5.70 -4.56
N ASP A 50 -11.31 6.26 -5.65
CA ASP A 50 -10.57 7.07 -6.63
C ASP A 50 -9.38 6.36 -7.32
N LEU A 51 -9.37 5.02 -7.33
CA LEU A 51 -8.30 4.25 -7.94
C LEU A 51 -8.31 4.38 -9.49
N ILE A 52 -7.15 4.74 -10.05
CA ILE A 52 -6.88 4.71 -11.49
C ILE A 52 -6.61 3.25 -11.90
N ALA A 53 -7.64 2.58 -12.42
CA ALA A 53 -7.58 1.16 -12.77
C ALA A 53 -6.59 0.81 -13.90
N ILE A 54 -6.24 1.78 -14.75
CA ILE A 54 -5.27 1.61 -15.83
C ILE A 54 -4.22 2.70 -15.66
N SER A 55 -3.18 2.43 -14.88
CA SER A 55 -2.04 3.33 -14.79
C SER A 55 -1.26 3.32 -16.10
N ARG A 56 -0.99 4.50 -16.64
CA ARG A 56 -0.21 4.71 -17.86
C ARG A 56 1.11 5.43 -17.58
N SER A 57 1.24 6.03 -16.40
CA SER A 57 2.37 6.84 -15.98
C SER A 57 2.72 6.57 -14.51
N GLN A 58 3.97 6.87 -14.12
CA GLN A 58 4.38 6.84 -12.71
C GLN A 58 3.55 7.78 -11.83
N GLU A 59 3.03 8.88 -12.39
CA GLU A 59 2.10 9.77 -11.71
C GLU A 59 0.79 9.06 -11.31
N ASP A 60 0.27 8.18 -12.17
CA ASP A 60 -0.94 7.41 -11.87
C ASP A 60 -0.67 6.37 -10.76
N ASP A 61 0.51 5.74 -10.78
CA ASP A 61 0.92 4.79 -9.74
C ASP A 61 1.10 5.50 -8.39
N ALA A 62 1.71 6.69 -8.38
CA ALA A 62 1.85 7.52 -7.18
C ALA A 62 0.49 7.98 -6.66
N HIS A 63 -0.42 8.39 -7.54
CA HIS A 63 -1.80 8.74 -7.19
C HIS A 63 -2.52 7.56 -6.54
N ASN A 64 -2.40 6.36 -7.11
CA ASN A 64 -3.02 5.15 -6.57
C ASN A 64 -2.49 4.79 -5.17
N VAL A 65 -1.18 4.92 -4.94
CA VAL A 65 -0.60 4.73 -3.60
C VAL A 65 -1.13 5.77 -2.63
N GLN A 66 -1.21 7.03 -3.06
CA GLN A 66 -1.75 8.12 -2.24
C GLN A 66 -3.22 7.87 -1.85
N ALA A 67 -4.06 7.42 -2.79
CA ALA A 67 -5.46 7.09 -2.52
C ALA A 67 -5.61 5.96 -1.48
N VAL A 68 -4.74 4.95 -1.53
CA VAL A 68 -4.67 3.90 -0.49
C VAL A 68 -4.32 4.50 0.87
N ILE A 69 -3.31 5.37 0.92
CA ILE A 69 -2.84 6.02 2.15
C ILE A 69 -3.92 6.93 2.73
N ASP A 70 -4.54 7.78 1.91
CA ASP A 70 -5.57 8.73 2.33
C ASP A 70 -6.80 8.01 2.87
N SER A 71 -7.25 6.93 2.22
CA SER A 71 -8.36 6.13 2.74
C SER A 71 -7.99 5.45 4.06
N LEU A 72 -6.81 4.84 4.17
CA LEU A 72 -6.38 4.26 5.45
C LEU A 72 -6.29 5.31 6.57
N ALA A 73 -5.83 6.51 6.24
CA ALA A 73 -5.68 7.59 7.20
C ALA A 73 -7.02 8.15 7.67
N LEU A 74 -7.92 8.46 6.73
CA LEU A 74 -9.21 9.09 7.00
C LEU A 74 -10.23 8.10 7.55
N ASP A 75 -10.39 6.94 6.90
CA ASP A 75 -11.43 5.98 7.23
C ASP A 75 -11.08 5.12 8.46
N TYR A 76 -9.80 4.75 8.62
CA TYR A 76 -9.39 3.76 9.63
C TYR A 76 -8.57 4.35 10.78
N LEU A 77 -7.61 5.22 10.50
CA LEU A 77 -6.76 5.81 11.54
C LEU A 77 -7.35 7.10 12.15
N GLN A 78 -8.35 7.71 11.50
CA GLN A 78 -8.89 9.03 11.85
C GLN A 78 -7.82 10.13 11.98
N VAL A 79 -6.76 10.04 11.18
CA VAL A 79 -5.65 11.00 11.15
C VAL A 79 -5.69 11.76 9.83
N SER A 80 -5.60 13.09 9.88
CA SER A 80 -5.39 13.90 8.68
C SER A 80 -3.93 13.87 8.27
N LEU A 81 -3.65 13.41 7.04
CA LEU A 81 -2.31 13.47 6.42
C LEU A 81 -2.08 14.75 5.64
N SER A 82 -2.88 15.80 5.86
CA SER A 82 -2.83 17.10 5.18
C SER A 82 -1.49 17.84 5.23
N HIS A 83 -0.48 17.30 5.92
CA HIS A 83 0.87 17.83 6.04
C HIS A 83 1.91 17.10 5.16
N ILE A 84 1.52 16.03 4.46
CA ILE A 84 2.39 15.25 3.59
C ILE A 84 1.97 15.55 2.15
N THR A 85 2.67 16.49 1.51
CA THR A 85 2.60 16.78 0.06
C THR A 85 3.97 16.58 -0.55
#